data_AF-A0A8C8RHQ4-F1
#
_entry.id   AF-A0A8C8RHQ4-F1
#
_cell.length_a   1.000
_cell.length_b   1.000
_cell.length_c   1.000
_cell.angle_alpha   90.00
_cell.angle_beta   90.00
_cell.angle_gamma   90.00
#
_symmetry.space_group_name_H-M   'P 1'
#
loop_
_entity.id
_entity.type
_entity.pdbx_description
1 polymer ?
#
loop_
_entity_poly.entity_id
_entity_poly.type
_entity_poly.pdbx_seq_one_letter_code
_entity_poly.pdbx_strand_id
1 'polypeptide(L)'
;SPAMDGEYFTHKGLQFPSQFYSLDTLSSLENEFQVQDNDVFNITYPKSGTNWMLEILSLIRCEGDPGWVRSVPNWDRAPWVETHPGLEAALKYPPPRLLTSHLPVQLFPKSLQRSQAKVRIIYTLRCPKDVLVSLYHFSHISHVFKTPGSLDSFLEDFLSGNTPNLQLPSPK
;
A
#
# COMPACT_ATOMS: atom_id res chain seq x y z
N SER A 1 0.48 -23.38 13.89
CA SER A 1 -0.92 -23.29 13.42
C SER A 1 -0.92 -23.02 11.95
N PRO A 2 -1.79 -23.65 11.14
CA PRO A 2 -2.02 -23.16 9.79
C PRO A 2 -2.59 -21.74 9.92
N ALA A 3 -2.05 -20.78 9.16
CA ALA A 3 -2.61 -19.44 9.09
C ALA A 3 -4.05 -19.55 8.55
N MET A 4 -5.02 -18.95 9.23
CA MET A 4 -6.40 -18.88 8.74
C MET A 4 -6.42 -17.97 7.51
N ASP A 5 -6.84 -18.50 6.36
CA ASP A 5 -6.89 -17.75 5.11
C ASP A 5 -7.76 -16.48 5.23
N GLY A 6 -7.23 -15.34 4.78
CA GLY A 6 -8.02 -14.15 4.43
C GLY A 6 -8.86 -13.52 5.56
N GLU A 7 -8.38 -13.48 6.80
CA GLU A 7 -9.05 -12.71 7.85
C GLU A 7 -8.92 -11.20 7.59
N TYR A 8 -10.03 -10.46 7.80
CA TYR A 8 -10.10 -9.01 7.64
C TYR A 8 -10.62 -8.35 8.91
N PHE A 9 -10.22 -7.10 9.13
CA PHE A 9 -10.86 -6.19 10.09
C PHE A 9 -11.28 -4.88 9.41
N THR A 10 -12.26 -4.20 10.00
CA THR A 10 -12.76 -2.91 9.49
C THR A 10 -12.18 -1.76 10.29
N HIS A 11 -11.64 -0.75 9.60
CA HIS A 11 -11.18 0.51 10.19
C HIS A 11 -11.66 1.70 9.36
N LYS A 12 -12.44 2.61 9.98
CA LYS A 12 -13.09 3.76 9.32
C LYS A 12 -13.83 3.39 8.02
N GLY A 13 -14.54 2.27 8.04
CA GLY A 13 -15.28 1.73 6.90
C GLY A 13 -14.44 0.88 5.95
N LEU A 14 -13.11 0.88 6.03
CA LEU A 14 -12.26 0.14 5.10
C LEU A 14 -11.91 -1.25 5.64
N GLN A 15 -11.93 -2.28 4.79
CA GLN A 15 -11.48 -3.63 5.16
C GLN A 15 -9.98 -3.82 4.94
N PHE A 16 -9.26 -4.34 5.93
CA PHE A 16 -7.83 -4.59 5.88
C PHE A 16 -7.49 -6.05 6.21
N PRO A 17 -6.57 -6.70 5.48
CA PRO A 17 -6.11 -8.05 5.82
C PRO A 17 -5.41 -8.08 7.18
N SER A 18 -5.89 -8.88 8.12
CA SER A 18 -5.34 -8.95 9.50
C SER A 18 -3.92 -9.51 9.55
N GLN A 19 -3.43 -10.13 8.48
CA GLN A 19 -2.09 -10.73 8.43
C GLN A 19 -0.94 -9.70 8.48
N PHE A 20 -1.12 -8.52 7.88
CA PHE A 20 -0.07 -7.49 7.81
C PHE A 20 -0.45 -6.17 8.46
N TYR A 21 -1.75 -5.95 8.67
CA TYR A 21 -2.31 -4.70 9.14
C TYR A 21 -2.81 -4.87 10.57
N SER A 22 -2.72 -3.83 11.37
CA SER A 22 -3.34 -3.77 12.68
C SER A 22 -3.88 -2.38 12.95
N LEU A 23 -4.87 -2.27 13.84
CA LEU A 23 -5.42 -0.99 14.26
C LEU A 23 -4.35 -0.09 14.87
N ASP A 24 -3.43 -0.67 15.65
CA ASP A 24 -2.33 0.05 16.28
C ASP A 24 -1.38 0.64 15.23
N THR A 25 -0.98 -0.17 14.22
CA THR A 25 -0.10 0.30 13.14
C THR A 25 -0.75 1.42 12.34
N LEU A 26 -2.03 1.27 11.98
CA LEU A 26 -2.78 2.31 11.25
C LEU A 26 -2.93 3.58 12.08
N SER A 27 -3.20 3.47 13.38
CA SER A 27 -3.33 4.59 14.29
C SER A 27 -2.00 5.34 14.48
N SER A 28 -0.90 4.61 14.71
CA SER A 28 0.43 5.22 14.86
C SER A 28 0.90 5.84 13.54
N LEU A 29 0.63 5.22 12.39
CA LEU A 29 0.90 5.83 11.10
C LEU A 29 0.14 7.15 10.92
N GLU A 30 -1.16 7.18 11.23
CA GLU A 30 -1.99 8.37 11.06
C GLU A 30 -1.59 9.51 12.02
N ASN A 31 -1.32 9.18 13.28
CA ASN A 31 -1.24 10.16 14.36
C ASN A 31 0.19 10.50 14.80
N GLU A 32 1.14 9.58 14.65
CA GLU A 32 2.49 9.69 15.23
C GLU A 32 3.58 9.78 14.16
N PHE A 33 3.39 9.15 12.99
CA PHE A 33 4.40 9.15 11.93
C PHE A 33 4.70 10.57 11.44
N GLN A 34 5.97 10.96 11.52
CA GLN A 34 6.44 12.27 11.05
C GLN A 34 7.00 12.14 9.64
N VAL A 35 6.38 12.85 8.70
CA VAL A 35 6.96 13.07 7.38
C VAL A 35 8.20 13.96 7.49
N GLN A 36 9.21 13.67 6.69
CA GLN A 36 10.49 14.35 6.67
C GLN A 36 10.69 15.07 5.32
N ASP A 37 11.55 16.08 5.32
CA ASP A 37 11.98 16.71 4.07
C ASP A 37 12.56 15.67 3.12
N ASN A 38 12.17 15.77 1.85
CA ASN A 38 12.57 14.86 0.77
C ASN A 38 12.08 13.42 0.87
N ASP A 39 11.14 13.10 1.76
CA ASP A 39 10.39 11.85 1.64
C ASP A 39 9.74 11.73 0.26
N VAL A 40 9.76 10.52 -0.30
CA VAL A 40 9.12 10.17 -1.56
C VAL A 40 8.12 9.05 -1.31
N PHE A 41 6.83 9.34 -1.48
CA PHE A 41 5.76 8.34 -1.38
C PHE A 41 5.37 7.83 -2.78
N ASN A 42 5.51 6.53 -2.98
CA ASN A 42 4.87 5.79 -4.07
C ASN A 42 3.49 5.32 -3.63
N ILE A 43 2.45 6.01 -4.10
CA ILE A 43 1.06 5.73 -3.73
C ILE A 43 0.37 5.08 -4.91
N THR A 44 -0.33 3.98 -4.66
CA THR A 44 -1.10 3.29 -5.70
C THR A 44 -2.35 2.67 -5.12
N TYR A 45 -3.41 2.55 -5.90
CA TYR A 45 -4.40 1.52 -5.64
C TYR A 45 -3.74 0.14 -5.91
N PRO A 46 -3.98 -0.90 -5.08
CA PRO A 46 -3.40 -2.23 -5.29
C PRO A 46 -3.49 -2.71 -6.74
N LYS A 47 -2.42 -3.28 -7.29
CA LYS A 47 -2.36 -3.79 -8.69
C LYS A 47 -2.31 -2.73 -9.79
N SER A 48 -2.16 -1.45 -9.44
CA SER A 48 -1.99 -0.34 -10.40
C SER A 48 -0.55 -0.15 -10.89
N GLY A 49 0.36 -1.08 -10.61
CA GLY A 49 1.76 -1.00 -11.05
C GLY A 49 2.75 -0.54 -9.98
N THR A 50 2.43 -0.75 -8.70
CA THR A 50 3.29 -0.40 -7.54
C THR A 50 4.72 -0.90 -7.72
N ASN A 51 4.88 -2.20 -8.04
CA ASN A 51 6.20 -2.80 -8.25
C ASN A 51 6.97 -2.13 -9.40
N TRP A 52 6.28 -1.81 -10.50
CA TRP A 52 6.93 -1.15 -11.64
C TRP A 52 7.46 0.23 -11.26
N MET A 53 6.64 1.02 -10.56
CA MET A 53 7.06 2.33 -10.06
C MET A 53 8.18 2.22 -9.02
N LEU A 54 8.15 1.19 -8.16
CA LEU A 54 9.22 0.94 -7.20
C LEU A 54 10.56 0.66 -7.87
N GLU A 55 10.59 -0.12 -8.94
CA GLU A 55 11.82 -0.36 -9.70
C GLU A 55 12.35 0.93 -10.33
N ILE A 56 11.48 1.72 -10.96
CA ILE A 56 11.86 2.99 -11.58
C ILE A 56 12.45 3.94 -10.52
N LEU A 57 11.75 4.13 -9.39
CA LEU A 57 12.20 5.04 -8.33
C LEU A 57 13.48 4.57 -7.66
N SER A 58 13.68 3.25 -7.54
CA SER A 58 14.91 2.71 -6.96
C SER A 58 16.11 2.92 -7.88
N LEU A 59 15.93 2.75 -9.19
CA LEU A 59 16.99 3.04 -10.17
C LEU A 59 17.29 4.53 -10.23
N ILE A 60 16.28 5.42 -10.18
CA ILE A 60 16.50 6.87 -10.09
C ILE A 60 17.30 7.23 -8.84
N ARG A 61 16.96 6.65 -7.68
CA ARG A 61 17.68 6.88 -6.43
C ARG A 61 19.15 6.47 -6.50
N CYS A 62 19.44 5.39 -7.21
CA CYS A 62 20.80 4.85 -7.37
C CYS A 62 21.49 5.32 -8.66
N GLU A 63 21.03 6.41 -9.28
CA GLU A 63 21.64 6.98 -10.49
C GLU A 63 21.79 5.97 -11.64
N GLY A 64 20.86 5.02 -11.73
CA GLY A 64 20.82 3.96 -12.73
C GLY A 64 21.60 2.70 -12.35
N ASP A 65 22.29 2.65 -11.21
CA ASP A 65 22.98 1.44 -10.75
C ASP A 65 21.97 0.36 -10.30
N PRO A 66 21.94 -0.82 -10.95
CA PRO A 66 21.03 -1.89 -10.58
C PRO A 66 21.49 -2.69 -9.34
N GLY A 67 22.67 -2.42 -8.76
CA GLY A 67 23.23 -3.17 -7.64
C GLY A 67 22.28 -3.31 -6.45
N TRP A 68 21.63 -2.21 -6.05
CA TRP A 68 20.66 -2.20 -4.95
C TRP A 68 19.38 -2.96 -5.29
N VAL A 69 18.83 -2.74 -6.49
CA VAL A 69 17.62 -3.43 -6.98
C VAL A 69 17.81 -4.95 -7.06
N ARG A 70 19.02 -5.41 -7.42
CA ARG A 70 19.35 -6.83 -7.54
C ARG A 70 19.64 -7.53 -6.21
N SER A 71 20.03 -6.77 -5.19
CA SER A 71 20.48 -7.33 -3.90
C SER A 71 19.46 -7.19 -2.78
N VAL A 72 18.53 -6.23 -2.87
CA VAL A 72 17.56 -5.92 -1.82
C VAL A 72 16.14 -6.09 -2.36
N PRO A 73 15.26 -6.85 -1.68
CA PRO A 73 13.88 -7.02 -2.12
C PRO A 73 13.11 -5.69 -2.05
N ASN A 74 12.06 -5.58 -2.87
CA ASN A 74 11.35 -4.32 -3.05
C ASN A 74 10.71 -3.77 -1.76
N TRP A 75 10.22 -4.63 -0.87
CA TRP A 75 9.62 -4.24 0.41
C TRP A 75 10.63 -3.67 1.41
N ASP A 76 11.91 -4.02 1.31
CA ASP A 76 12.97 -3.41 2.11
C ASP A 76 13.48 -2.12 1.47
N ARG A 77 13.42 -2.02 0.14
CA ARG A 77 13.78 -0.79 -0.59
C ARG A 77 12.76 0.32 -0.42
N ALA A 78 11.47 -0.02 -0.33
CA ALA A 78 10.37 0.93 -0.24
C ALA A 78 9.23 0.38 0.62
N PRO A 79 9.36 0.45 1.96
CA PRO A 79 8.42 -0.21 2.86
C PRO A 79 6.99 0.32 2.75
N TRP A 80 6.03 -0.59 2.88
CA TRP A 80 4.60 -0.26 2.99
C TRP A 80 4.28 0.25 4.39
N VAL A 81 4.14 1.55 4.54
CA VAL A 81 4.08 2.23 5.84
C VAL A 81 2.88 1.83 6.70
N GLU A 82 1.83 1.31 6.09
CA GLU A 82 0.60 0.86 6.77
C GLU A 82 0.63 -0.59 7.26
N THR A 83 1.71 -1.32 6.99
CA THR A 83 1.92 -2.69 7.50
C THR A 83 2.81 -2.67 8.74
N HIS A 84 2.63 -3.63 9.66
CA HIS A 84 3.46 -3.69 10.87
C HIS A 84 4.97 -3.71 10.57
N PRO A 85 5.51 -4.62 9.73
CA PRO A 85 6.94 -4.61 9.40
C PRO A 85 7.36 -3.38 8.60
N GLY A 86 6.48 -2.86 7.74
CA GLY A 86 6.80 -1.71 6.91
C GLY A 86 6.86 -0.40 7.71
N LEU A 87 6.01 -0.20 8.71
CA LEU A 87 6.12 0.96 9.61
C LEU A 87 7.45 0.95 10.37
N GLU A 88 7.84 -0.20 10.93
CA GLU A 88 9.13 -0.33 11.62
C GLU A 88 10.31 -0.06 10.70
N ALA A 89 10.27 -0.58 9.47
CA ALA A 89 11.30 -0.35 8.47
C ALA A 89 11.37 1.14 8.09
N ALA A 90 10.22 1.80 7.87
CA ALA A 90 10.14 3.21 7.50
C ALA A 90 10.69 4.16 8.59
N LEU A 91 10.57 3.80 9.87
CA LEU A 91 11.12 4.57 10.98
C LEU A 91 12.64 4.46 11.08
N LYS A 92 13.22 3.34 10.65
CA LYS A 92 14.68 3.09 10.63
C LYS A 92 15.34 3.46 9.29
N TYR A 93 14.55 3.86 8.30
CA TYR A 93 15.01 4.08 6.93
C TYR A 93 15.85 5.36 6.80
N PRO A 94 17.05 5.31 6.18
CA PRO A 94 17.91 6.49 6.04
C PRO A 94 17.34 7.51 5.04
N PRO A 95 17.34 8.82 5.36
CA PRO A 95 16.89 9.86 4.43
C PRO A 95 17.73 9.94 3.12
N PRO A 96 17.13 10.35 1.98
CA PRO A 96 15.69 10.56 1.80
C PRO A 96 14.95 9.22 1.84
N ARG A 97 13.74 9.13 2.40
CA ARG A 97 13.03 7.84 2.47
C ARG A 97 12.23 7.61 1.19
N LEU A 98 12.32 6.39 0.64
CA LEU A 98 11.39 5.92 -0.39
C LEU A 98 10.35 5.05 0.30
N LEU A 99 9.08 5.46 0.28
CA LEU A 99 8.00 4.88 1.06
C LEU A 99 6.86 4.45 0.13
N THR A 100 6.15 3.39 0.47
CA THR A 100 5.02 2.87 -0.32
C THR A 100 3.74 2.94 0.50
N SER A 101 2.60 3.21 -0.16
CA SER A 101 1.31 3.03 0.48
C SER A 101 0.16 2.73 -0.50
N HIS A 102 -0.80 1.96 -0.03
CA HIS A 102 -2.11 1.75 -0.64
C HIS A 102 -3.23 2.51 0.06
N LEU A 103 -2.93 3.25 1.13
CA LEU A 103 -3.96 3.92 1.90
C LEU A 103 -4.67 5.00 1.08
N PRO A 104 -5.98 5.19 1.30
CA PRO A 104 -6.65 6.37 0.78
C PRO A 104 -6.26 7.60 1.62
N VAL A 105 -6.36 8.78 1.02
CA VAL A 105 -5.82 10.03 1.59
C VAL A 105 -6.32 10.35 3.01
N GLN A 106 -7.53 9.93 3.37
CA GLN A 106 -8.11 10.15 4.70
C GLN A 106 -7.42 9.35 5.82
N LEU A 107 -6.60 8.36 5.48
CA LEU A 107 -5.82 7.56 6.43
C LEU A 107 -4.32 7.88 6.39
N PHE A 108 -3.89 8.85 5.59
CA PHE A 108 -2.49 9.25 5.53
C PHE A 108 -2.04 9.96 6.81
N PRO A 109 -0.71 9.98 7.11
CA PRO A 109 -0.17 10.67 8.27
C PRO A 109 -0.65 12.13 8.34
N LYS A 110 -1.24 12.54 9.47
CA LYS A 110 -1.69 13.92 9.69
C LYS A 110 -0.55 14.93 9.63
N SER A 111 0.68 14.48 9.88
CA SER A 111 1.89 15.29 9.74
C SER A 111 2.08 15.80 8.31
N LEU A 112 1.57 15.10 7.28
CA LEU A 112 1.64 15.55 5.88
C LEU A 112 0.93 16.90 5.65
N GLN A 113 -0.15 17.17 6.39
CA GLN A 113 -0.89 18.44 6.30
C GLN A 113 -0.36 19.52 7.26
N ARG A 114 0.24 19.10 8.38
CA ARG A 114 0.65 20.00 9.47
C ARG A 114 2.11 20.44 9.38
N SER A 115 2.95 19.63 8.76
CA SER A 115 4.38 19.88 8.63
C SER A 115 4.68 20.90 7.52
N GLN A 116 5.83 21.57 7.61
CA GLN A 116 6.41 22.37 6.54
C GLN A 116 7.35 21.55 5.63
N ALA A 117 7.46 20.23 5.88
CA ALA A 117 8.32 19.33 5.13
C ALA A 117 7.93 19.27 3.64
N LYS A 118 8.93 19.35 2.77
CA LYS A 118 8.78 19.20 1.32
C LYS A 118 8.82 17.72 0.94
N VAL A 119 7.63 17.12 0.92
CA VAL A 119 7.41 15.71 0.54
C VAL A 119 7.06 15.62 -0.95
N ARG A 120 7.51 14.54 -1.62
CA ARG A 120 7.12 14.21 -2.99
C ARG A 120 6.15 13.04 -2.98
N ILE A 121 5.04 13.17 -3.70
CA ILE A 121 4.02 12.13 -3.83
C ILE A 121 3.90 11.74 -5.29
N ILE A 122 4.05 10.45 -5.57
CA ILE A 122 3.92 9.85 -6.89
C ILE A 122 2.75 8.90 -6.83
N TYR A 123 1.63 9.29 -7.45
CA TYR A 123 0.43 8.48 -7.51
C TYR A 123 0.33 7.76 -8.85
N THR A 124 0.38 6.43 -8.89
CA THR A 124 0.22 5.67 -10.13
C THR A 124 -1.21 5.18 -10.30
N LEU A 125 -1.82 5.56 -11.43
CA LEU A 125 -3.15 5.13 -11.84
C LEU A 125 -3.06 4.09 -12.95
N ARG A 126 -4.03 3.17 -12.97
CA ARG A 126 -4.20 2.17 -14.02
C ARG A 126 -5.67 2.06 -14.39
N CYS A 127 -5.96 1.67 -15.63
CA CYS A 127 -7.32 1.36 -16.08
C CYS A 127 -8.03 0.42 -15.08
N PRO A 128 -9.20 0.80 -14.52
CA PRO A 128 -9.88 -0.01 -13.52
C PRO A 128 -10.24 -1.42 -13.97
N LYS A 129 -10.51 -1.61 -15.27
CA LYS A 129 -10.78 -2.93 -15.85
C LYS A 129 -9.56 -3.85 -15.75
N ASP A 130 -8.37 -3.31 -16.02
CA ASP A 130 -7.11 -4.07 -15.91
C ASP A 130 -6.73 -4.34 -14.45
N VAL A 131 -7.02 -3.38 -13.58
CA VAL A 131 -6.82 -3.52 -12.13
C VAL A 131 -7.67 -4.67 -11.59
N LEU A 132 -8.96 -4.72 -11.95
CA LEU A 132 -9.87 -5.78 -11.56
C LEU A 132 -9.35 -7.15 -11.98
N VAL A 133 -8.99 -7.33 -13.25
CA VAL A 133 -8.49 -8.62 -13.76
C VAL A 133 -7.20 -9.02 -13.04
N SER A 134 -6.27 -8.07 -12.85
CA SER A 134 -5.01 -8.30 -12.13
C SER A 134 -5.23 -8.67 -10.66
N LEU A 135 -6.18 -8.02 -9.99
CA LEU A 135 -6.52 -8.32 -8.60
C LEU A 135 -7.20 -9.68 -8.47
N TYR A 136 -8.15 -10.01 -9.36
CA TYR A 136 -8.83 -11.30 -9.40
C TYR A 136 -7.84 -12.47 -9.47
N HIS A 137 -6.91 -12.44 -10.42
CA HIS A 137 -5.90 -13.49 -10.55
C HIS A 137 -4.92 -13.49 -9.38
N PHE A 138 -4.55 -12.32 -8.85
CA PHE A 138 -3.65 -12.24 -7.71
C PHE A 138 -4.26 -12.81 -6.43
N SER A 139 -5.55 -12.58 -6.19
CA SER A 139 -6.27 -13.11 -5.02
C SER A 139 -6.39 -14.65 -5.03
N HIS A 140 -6.24 -15.31 -6.19
CA HIS A 140 -6.18 -16.78 -6.24
C HIS A 140 -4.85 -17.36 -5.78
N ILE A 141 -3.75 -16.61 -5.93
CA ILE A 141 -2.39 -17.10 -5.63
C ILE A 141 -1.84 -16.52 -4.33
N SER A 142 -2.56 -15.59 -3.71
CA SER A 142 -2.11 -14.86 -2.53
C SER A 142 -2.90 -15.33 -1.30
N HIS A 143 -2.21 -15.97 -0.35
CA HIS A 143 -2.77 -16.43 0.93
C HIS A 143 -3.25 -15.28 1.85
N VAL A 144 -2.92 -14.04 1.49
CA VAL A 144 -3.32 -12.83 2.20
C VAL A 144 -4.79 -12.52 1.98
N PHE A 145 -5.30 -12.89 0.81
CA PHE A 145 -6.67 -12.61 0.42
C PHE A 145 -7.52 -13.87 0.48
N LYS A 146 -8.82 -13.70 0.72
CA LYS A 146 -9.78 -14.77 0.46
C LYS A 146 -9.72 -15.13 -1.02
N THR A 147 -9.71 -16.43 -1.30
CA THR A 147 -9.86 -16.94 -2.66
C THR A 147 -11.16 -16.38 -3.25
N PRO A 148 -11.09 -15.66 -4.38
CA PRO A 148 -12.28 -15.05 -4.95
C PRO A 148 -13.17 -16.11 -5.60
N GLY A 149 -14.45 -15.80 -5.76
CA GLY A 149 -15.40 -16.64 -6.47
C GLY A 149 -15.29 -16.52 -8.00
N SER A 150 -16.43 -16.50 -8.67
CA SER A 150 -16.50 -16.20 -10.11
C SER A 150 -16.01 -14.77 -10.41
N LEU A 151 -15.57 -14.52 -11.63
CA LEU A 151 -15.20 -13.17 -12.07
C LEU A 151 -16.39 -12.19 -11.96
N ASP A 152 -17.61 -12.64 -12.25
CA ASP A 152 -18.82 -11.81 -12.15
C ASP A 152 -19.10 -11.39 -10.71
N SER A 153 -19.09 -12.33 -9.76
CA SER A 153 -19.21 -11.99 -8.33
C SER A 153 -18.10 -11.06 -7.86
N PHE A 154 -16.88 -11.28 -8.34
CA PHE A 154 -15.73 -10.43 -7.99
C PHE A 154 -15.85 -9.02 -8.57
N LEU A 155 -16.43 -8.88 -9.76
CA LEU A 155 -16.74 -7.58 -10.37
C LEU A 155 -17.76 -6.81 -9.54
N GLU A 156 -18.83 -7.46 -9.07
CA GLU A 156 -19.82 -6.83 -8.19
C GLU A 156 -19.20 -6.36 -6.88
N ASP A 157 -18.34 -7.19 -6.27
CA ASP A 157 -17.58 -6.81 -5.07
C ASP A 157 -16.64 -5.63 -5.33
N PHE A 158 -15.97 -5.62 -6.50
CA PHE A 158 -15.06 -4.56 -6.90
C PHE A 158 -15.78 -3.23 -7.09
N LEU A 159 -16.92 -3.22 -7.80
CA LEU A 159 -17.73 -2.04 -8.05
C LEU A 159 -18.39 -1.50 -6.78
N SER A 160 -18.79 -2.40 -5.87
CA SER A 160 -19.36 -2.05 -4.57
C SER A 160 -18.31 -1.58 -3.56
N GLY A 161 -17.02 -1.67 -3.90
CA GLY A 161 -15.93 -1.37 -2.98
C GLY A 161 -15.91 -2.31 -1.78
N ASN A 162 -16.25 -3.59 -1.97
CA ASN A 162 -16.14 -4.66 -0.98
C ASN A 162 -14.91 -5.55 -1.21
N THR A 163 -14.06 -5.19 -2.18
CA THR A 163 -12.77 -5.86 -2.35
C THR A 163 -11.81 -5.44 -1.23
N PRO A 164 -11.00 -6.38 -0.71
CA PRO A 164 -10.04 -6.10 0.35
C PRO A 164 -9.18 -4.86 0.07
N ASN A 165 -9.03 -4.00 1.09
CA ASN A 165 -8.43 -2.66 1.09
C ASN A 165 -9.34 -1.49 0.69
N LEU A 166 -10.64 -1.71 0.44
CA LEU A 166 -11.50 -0.67 -0.10
C LEU A 166 -12.87 -0.68 0.54
N GLN A 167 -13.31 0.55 0.81
CA GLN A 167 -14.67 1.04 0.89
C GLN A 167 -14.47 2.56 0.81
N LEU A 168 -14.49 3.11 -0.40
CA LEU A 168 -14.57 4.56 -0.49
C LEU A 168 -15.92 4.97 0.14
N PRO A 169 -15.98 6.08 0.90
CA PRO A 169 -17.25 6.52 1.44
C PRO A 169 -18.22 6.70 0.27
N SER A 170 -19.41 6.11 0.40
CA SER A 170 -20.49 6.35 -0.55
C SER A 170 -20.66 7.86 -0.74
N PRO A 171 -20.78 8.37 -1.97
CA PRO A 171 -21.14 9.76 -2.16
C PRO A 171 -22.47 9.99 -1.42
N LYS A 172 -22.48 10.97 -0.53
CA LYS A 172 -23.71 11.49 0.07
C LYS A 172 -24.56 12.20 -0.98
#